data_AF-A0AAW9HJ27-F1
#
_entry.id   AF-A0AAW9HJ27-F1
#
_cell.length_a   1.000
_cell.length_b   1.000
_cell.length_c   1.000
_cell.angle_alpha   90.00
_cell.angle_beta   90.00
_cell.angle_gamma   90.00
#
_symmetry.space_group_name_H-M   'P 1'
#
loop_
_entity.id
_entity.type
_entity.pdbx_description
1 polymer ?
#
loop_
_entity_poly.entity_id
_entity_poly.type
_entity_poly.pdbx_seq_one_letter_code
_entity_poly.pdbx_strand_id
1 'polypeptide(L)'
;MVLNKKYVFPFVFIALGGVLSSCSIKKQGLPLHGGIISTLENRYPQDSKIRLAYGPSVVLHISVIHFQEIKELCEERKGTFEQYTMDAGWCIGDNDRPQYVFFKDIFDNGKGTISIAEKGDGVSDEFWVAYTKESYKYFWDKKYGN
;
A
#
# COMPACT_ATOMS: atom_id res chain seq x y z
N MET A 1 33.66 50.06 36.96
CA MET A 1 34.25 49.86 35.61
C MET A 1 35.51 49.05 35.83
N VAL A 2 35.70 47.80 35.40
CA VAL A 2 35.22 47.04 34.23
C VAL A 2 35.05 45.57 34.63
N LEU A 3 34.12 44.90 33.97
CA LEU A 3 33.64 43.52 34.18
C LEU A 3 34.62 42.40 33.77
N ASN A 4 34.48 41.26 34.46
CA ASN A 4 34.51 39.85 34.01
C ASN A 4 35.63 39.33 33.10
N LYS A 5 36.18 38.17 33.48
CA LYS A 5 35.88 36.90 32.79
C LYS A 5 36.37 35.69 33.60
N LYS A 6 35.40 34.91 34.12
CA LYS A 6 35.60 33.53 34.56
C LYS A 6 35.75 32.66 33.32
N TYR A 7 36.80 31.85 33.25
CA TYR A 7 36.97 30.82 32.24
C TYR A 7 36.08 29.63 32.58
N VAL A 8 35.05 29.40 31.76
CA VAL A 8 34.26 28.17 31.76
C VAL A 8 34.68 27.41 30.51
N PHE A 9 35.28 26.24 30.70
CA PHE A 9 35.54 25.26 29.64
C PHE A 9 34.21 24.72 29.12
N PRO A 10 33.92 24.72 27.81
CA PRO A 10 32.85 23.90 27.27
C PRO A 10 33.40 22.49 27.05
N PHE A 11 32.90 21.53 27.84
CA PHE A 11 32.90 20.12 27.44
C PHE A 11 32.06 20.00 26.18
N VAL A 12 32.71 19.92 25.02
CA VAL A 12 32.06 19.55 23.77
C VAL A 12 31.90 18.03 23.78
N PHE A 13 30.76 17.55 24.29
CA PHE A 13 30.28 16.23 23.93
C PHE A 13 29.86 16.29 22.46
N ILE A 14 30.77 15.88 21.57
CA ILE A 14 30.40 15.50 20.21
C ILE A 14 29.60 14.21 20.38
N ALA A 15 28.28 14.34 20.56
CA ALA A 15 27.39 13.25 20.27
C ALA A 15 27.65 12.90 18.80
N LEU A 16 28.31 11.77 18.56
CA LEU A 16 28.23 11.09 17.27
C LEU A 16 26.75 10.80 17.05
N GLY A 17 26.06 11.78 16.45
CA GLY A 17 24.75 11.60 15.87
C GLY A 17 24.95 10.55 14.79
N GLY A 18 24.69 9.29 15.16
CA GLY A 18 24.52 8.23 14.20
C GLY A 18 23.54 8.74 13.18
N VAL A 19 24.03 8.95 11.95
CA VAL A 19 23.19 9.11 10.79
C VAL A 19 22.52 7.76 10.64
N LEU A 20 21.43 7.56 11.38
CA LEU A 20 20.46 6.53 11.07
C LEU A 20 20.02 6.89 9.66
N SER A 21 20.57 6.18 8.69
CA SER A 21 20.11 6.17 7.31
C SER A 21 18.65 5.78 7.37
N SER A 22 17.80 6.81 7.47
CA SER A 22 16.36 6.68 7.37
C SER A 22 16.09 6.04 6.03
N CYS A 23 15.82 4.74 6.06
CA CYS A 23 15.35 3.98 4.91
C CYS A 23 14.08 4.70 4.45
N SER A 24 14.20 5.49 3.37
CA SER A 24 13.18 6.43 2.97
C SER A 24 11.94 5.66 2.53
N ILE A 25 10.88 5.75 3.33
CA ILE A 25 9.56 5.23 3.03
C ILE A 25 9.07 5.92 1.75
N LYS A 26 8.90 5.18 0.66
CA LYS A 26 8.45 5.73 -0.62
C LYS A 26 6.94 5.60 -0.70
N LYS A 27 6.21 6.63 -0.27
CA LYS A 27 4.74 6.70 -0.40
C LYS A 27 4.34 7.77 -1.40
N GLN A 28 3.67 7.35 -2.47
CA GLN A 28 3.11 8.18 -3.53
C GLN A 28 1.64 7.78 -3.76
N GLY A 29 0.85 8.71 -4.29
CA GLY A 29 -0.60 8.54 -4.44
C GLY A 29 -1.36 8.69 -3.12
N LEU A 30 -2.66 8.99 -3.21
CA LEU A 30 -3.56 9.09 -2.06
C LEU A 30 -4.52 7.90 -2.09
N PRO A 31 -4.46 6.98 -1.10
CA PRO A 31 -5.40 5.88 -0.99
C PRO A 31 -6.77 6.41 -0.54
N LEU A 32 -7.82 5.62 -0.77
CA LEU A 32 -9.15 5.93 -0.27
C LEU A 32 -9.15 6.03 1.25
N HIS A 33 -9.87 7.02 1.78
CA HIS A 33 -10.10 7.08 3.23
C HIS A 33 -10.93 5.86 3.67
N GLY A 34 -10.37 5.08 4.58
CA GLY A 34 -10.96 3.81 5.01
C GLY A 34 -10.92 2.71 3.94
N GLY A 35 -10.17 2.86 2.84
CA GLY A 35 -9.86 1.81 1.87
C GLY A 35 -8.96 0.70 2.42
N ILE A 36 -8.64 -0.30 1.59
CA ILE A 36 -7.79 -1.43 2.01
C ILE A 36 -6.37 -0.95 2.29
N ILE A 37 -5.82 -0.09 1.45
CA ILE A 37 -4.43 0.40 1.58
C ILE A 37 -4.30 1.25 2.83
N SER A 38 -5.20 2.21 3.05
CA SER A 38 -5.14 3.04 4.27
C SER A 38 -5.35 2.20 5.53
N THR A 39 -6.14 1.13 5.48
CA THR A 39 -6.29 0.19 6.60
C THR A 39 -5.01 -0.59 6.88
N LEU A 40 -4.41 -1.18 5.84
CA LEU A 40 -3.17 -1.95 5.97
C LEU A 40 -2.00 -1.09 6.43
N GLU A 41 -1.90 0.15 5.94
CA GLU A 41 -0.86 1.09 6.37
C GLU A 41 -1.01 1.51 7.83
N ASN A 42 -2.25 1.62 8.32
CA ASN A 42 -2.52 1.94 9.72
C ASN A 42 -2.28 0.73 10.63
N ARG A 43 -2.68 -0.48 10.21
CA ARG A 43 -2.52 -1.71 11.01
C ARG A 43 -1.06 -2.21 11.01
N TYR A 44 -0.36 -2.09 9.88
CA TYR A 44 0.98 -2.66 9.66
C TYR A 44 1.96 -1.63 9.05
N PRO A 45 2.26 -0.52 9.76
CA PRO A 45 3.11 0.55 9.23
C PRO A 45 4.53 0.10 8.90
N GLN A 46 5.06 -0.90 9.61
CA GLN A 46 6.40 -1.46 9.39
C GLN A 46 6.52 -2.30 8.11
N ASP A 47 5.41 -2.87 7.63
CA ASP A 47 5.36 -3.78 6.48
C ASP A 47 4.82 -3.11 5.22
N SER A 48 4.35 -1.86 5.32
CA SER A 48 3.69 -1.08 4.27
C SER A 48 4.53 0.13 3.82
N LYS A 49 5.80 -0.14 3.49
CA LYS A 49 6.82 0.91 3.26
C LYS A 49 6.80 1.53 1.86
N ILE A 50 6.21 0.84 0.88
CA ILE A 50 6.24 1.27 -0.52
C ILE A 50 4.81 1.37 -1.03
N ARG A 51 4.42 2.58 -1.43
CA ARG A 51 3.15 2.87 -2.08
C ARG A 51 3.41 3.72 -3.31
N LEU A 52 2.84 3.34 -4.44
CA LEU A 52 3.04 3.99 -5.73
C LEU A 52 1.71 4.46 -6.30
N ALA A 53 1.72 5.61 -6.99
CA ALA A 53 0.60 6.03 -7.83
C ALA A 53 0.75 5.40 -9.22
N TYR A 54 -0.31 4.79 -9.75
CA TYR A 54 -0.31 4.16 -11.06
C TYR A 54 -1.62 4.45 -11.80
N GLY A 55 -1.66 5.57 -12.52
CA GLY A 55 -2.87 6.02 -13.21
C GLY A 55 -4.02 6.27 -12.23
N PRO A 56 -5.20 5.64 -12.40
CA PRO A 56 -6.34 5.78 -11.49
C PRO A 56 -6.21 4.96 -10.20
N SER A 57 -5.13 4.19 -10.04
CA SER A 57 -4.90 3.34 -8.88
C SER A 57 -3.76 3.81 -7.99
N VAL A 58 -3.82 3.38 -6.74
CA VAL A 58 -2.73 3.41 -5.78
C VAL A 58 -2.36 1.97 -5.48
N VAL A 59 -1.07 1.66 -5.51
CA VAL A 59 -0.53 0.31 -5.30
C VAL A 59 0.30 0.30 -4.04
N LEU A 60 -0.06 -0.54 -3.07
CA LEU A 60 0.71 -0.80 -1.86
C LEU A 60 1.47 -2.10 -2.04
N HIS A 61 2.76 -2.08 -1.75
CA HIS A 61 3.58 -3.28 -1.63
C HIS A 61 3.69 -3.62 -0.15
N ILE A 62 3.25 -4.82 0.22
CA ILE A 62 3.17 -5.28 1.61
C ILE A 62 3.66 -6.73 1.72
N SER A 63 4.21 -7.11 2.87
CA SER A 63 4.64 -8.48 3.14
C SER A 63 3.50 -9.50 2.97
N VAL A 64 3.80 -10.64 2.33
CA VAL A 64 2.86 -11.75 2.06
C VAL A 64 2.32 -12.40 3.34
N ILE A 65 2.98 -12.19 4.48
CA ILE A 65 2.49 -12.67 5.77
C ILE A 65 1.08 -12.17 6.07
N HIS A 66 0.70 -11.01 5.51
CA HIS A 66 -0.59 -10.35 5.71
C HIS A 66 -1.69 -10.84 4.75
N PHE A 67 -1.44 -11.89 3.96
CA PHE A 67 -2.37 -12.36 2.94
C PHE A 67 -3.71 -12.83 3.52
N GLN A 68 -3.67 -13.50 4.68
CA GLN A 68 -4.88 -13.98 5.35
C GLN A 68 -5.70 -12.80 5.88
N GLU A 69 -5.06 -11.80 6.45
CA GLU A 69 -5.69 -10.58 6.94
C GLU A 69 -6.28 -9.74 5.81
N ILE A 70 -5.62 -9.70 4.65
CA ILE A 70 -6.16 -9.07 3.44
C ILE A 70 -7.46 -9.75 3.02
N LYS A 71 -7.51 -11.09 3.04
CA LYS A 71 -8.73 -11.84 2.75
C LYS A 71 -9.84 -11.52 3.75
N GLU A 72 -9.55 -11.51 5.05
CA GLU A 72 -10.51 -11.18 6.10
C GLU A 72 -11.04 -9.75 5.97
N LEU A 73 -10.17 -8.80 5.61
CA LEU A 73 -10.57 -7.42 5.34
C LEU A 73 -11.56 -7.30 4.18
N CYS A 74 -11.53 -8.20 3.19
CA CYS A 74 -12.55 -8.24 2.16
C CYS A 74 -13.93 -8.58 2.75
N GLU A 75 -13.99 -9.61 3.59
CA GLU A 75 -15.22 -10.09 4.21
C GLU A 75 -15.80 -9.05 5.18
N GLU A 76 -14.95 -8.39 5.98
CA GLU A 76 -15.34 -7.28 6.86
C GLU A 76 -16.03 -6.14 6.09
N ARG A 77 -15.65 -5.95 4.82
CA ARG A 77 -16.18 -4.92 3.92
C ARG A 77 -17.33 -5.43 3.06
N LYS A 78 -17.93 -6.56 3.43
CA LYS A 78 -19.01 -7.23 2.69
C LYS A 78 -18.62 -7.56 1.25
N GLY A 79 -17.33 -7.73 0.99
CA GLY A 79 -16.83 -8.16 -0.31
C GLY A 79 -16.77 -9.68 -0.41
N THR A 80 -16.71 -10.16 -1.65
CA THR A 80 -16.39 -11.55 -1.98
C THR A 80 -14.94 -11.61 -2.43
N PHE A 81 -14.11 -12.36 -1.69
CA PHE A 81 -12.72 -12.60 -2.07
C PHE A 81 -12.66 -13.73 -3.10
N GLU A 82 -12.10 -13.45 -4.27
CA GLU A 82 -11.91 -14.41 -5.34
C GLU A 82 -10.42 -14.46 -5.71
N GLN A 83 -9.82 -15.64 -5.57
CA GLN A 83 -8.45 -15.90 -5.99
C GLN A 83 -8.46 -16.64 -7.32
N TYR A 84 -8.05 -15.97 -8.39
CA TYR A 84 -8.12 -16.51 -9.74
C TYR A 84 -6.88 -17.33 -10.12
N THR A 85 -5.71 -16.95 -9.61
CA THR A 85 -4.46 -17.73 -9.73
C THR A 85 -3.75 -17.78 -8.38
N MET A 86 -2.68 -18.58 -8.28
CA MET A 86 -1.81 -18.54 -7.10
C MET A 86 -1.20 -17.16 -6.85
N ASP A 87 -1.08 -16.34 -7.90
CA ASP A 87 -0.38 -15.07 -7.88
C ASP A 87 -1.32 -13.85 -8.00
N ALA A 88 -2.63 -14.01 -8.18
CA ALA A 88 -3.54 -12.90 -8.39
C ALA A 88 -4.99 -13.20 -8.01
N GLY A 89 -5.70 -12.15 -7.60
CA GLY A 89 -7.12 -12.18 -7.28
C GLY A 89 -7.64 -10.80 -6.89
N TRP A 90 -8.81 -10.76 -6.28
CA TRP A 90 -9.49 -9.52 -5.95
C TRP A 90 -10.53 -9.67 -4.85
N CYS A 91 -10.99 -8.53 -4.35
CA CYS A 91 -12.18 -8.43 -3.53
C CYS A 91 -13.28 -7.70 -4.30
N ILE A 92 -14.41 -8.36 -4.59
CA ILE A 92 -15.57 -7.75 -5.27
C ILE A 92 -16.57 -7.24 -4.24
N GLY A 93 -17.01 -5.98 -4.35
CA GLY A 93 -18.10 -5.43 -3.54
C GLY A 93 -19.49 -5.67 -4.14
N ASP A 94 -20.53 -5.19 -3.43
CA ASP A 94 -21.95 -5.41 -3.73
C ASP A 94 -22.43 -4.99 -5.14
N ASN A 95 -21.64 -4.21 -5.88
CA ASN A 95 -21.97 -3.70 -7.21
C ASN A 95 -21.16 -4.36 -8.34
N ASP A 96 -20.60 -5.54 -8.08
CA ASP A 96 -19.67 -6.24 -8.97
C ASP A 96 -18.44 -5.40 -9.36
N ARG A 97 -18.08 -4.40 -8.55
CA ARG A 97 -16.85 -3.61 -8.72
C ARG A 97 -15.79 -4.11 -7.76
N PRO A 98 -14.51 -4.14 -8.18
CA PRO A 98 -13.45 -4.52 -7.28
C PRO A 98 -13.28 -3.43 -6.21
N GLN A 99 -13.25 -3.81 -4.94
CA GLN A 99 -12.77 -2.92 -3.88
C GLN A 99 -11.25 -2.78 -3.94
N TYR A 100 -10.57 -3.90 -4.25
CA TYR A 100 -9.14 -3.94 -4.55
C TYR A 100 -8.81 -5.18 -5.37
N VAL A 101 -7.65 -5.13 -6.03
CA VAL A 101 -7.01 -6.28 -6.68
C VAL A 101 -5.67 -6.56 -6.01
N PHE A 102 -5.28 -7.82 -5.95
CA PHE A 102 -3.96 -8.21 -5.47
C PHE A 102 -3.22 -9.01 -6.54
N PHE A 103 -1.90 -8.85 -6.56
CA PHE A 103 -1.01 -9.63 -7.41
C PHE A 103 0.34 -9.81 -6.75
N LYS A 104 1.02 -10.90 -7.06
CA LYS A 104 2.42 -11.11 -6.68
C LYS A 104 3.25 -9.95 -7.20
N ASP A 105 4.06 -9.37 -6.32
CA ASP A 105 4.91 -8.26 -6.70
C ASP A 105 6.02 -8.75 -7.63
N ILE A 106 6.01 -8.27 -8.87
CA ILE A 106 7.03 -8.60 -9.89
C ILE A 106 8.33 -7.81 -9.69
N PHE A 107 8.26 -6.70 -8.95
CA PHE A 107 9.43 -5.88 -8.62
C PHE A 107 10.13 -6.36 -7.35
N ASP A 108 9.52 -7.32 -6.68
CA ASP A 108 10.09 -7.95 -5.53
C ASP A 108 10.92 -9.18 -5.94
N ASN A 109 12.24 -9.02 -5.93
CA ASN A 109 13.23 -10.08 -6.20
C ASN A 109 13.22 -11.18 -5.11
N GLY A 110 12.07 -11.76 -4.80
CA GLY A 110 11.90 -12.85 -3.85
C GLY A 110 11.81 -12.43 -2.37
N LYS A 111 11.51 -11.17 -2.04
CA LYS A 111 11.34 -10.76 -0.61
C LYS A 111 9.96 -11.10 -0.04
N GLY A 112 9.12 -11.79 -0.80
CA GLY A 112 7.83 -12.28 -0.32
C GLY A 112 6.83 -11.16 -0.07
N THR A 113 6.71 -10.22 -1.00
CA THR A 113 5.68 -9.18 -0.96
C THR A 113 4.59 -9.43 -2.00
N ILE A 114 3.43 -8.87 -1.69
CA ILE A 114 2.26 -8.80 -2.56
C ILE A 114 1.93 -7.34 -2.81
N SER A 115 1.50 -7.06 -4.03
CA SER A 115 0.99 -5.76 -4.44
C SER A 115 -0.52 -5.75 -4.31
N ILE A 116 -1.04 -4.74 -3.63
CA ILE A 116 -2.47 -4.46 -3.48
C ILE A 116 -2.76 -3.16 -4.21
N ALA A 117 -3.60 -3.20 -5.24
CA ALA A 117 -4.05 -2.01 -5.93
C ALA A 117 -5.50 -1.70 -5.54
N GLU A 118 -5.73 -0.44 -5.18
CA GLU A 118 -7.07 0.11 -4.98
C GLU A 118 -7.23 1.39 -5.82
N LYS A 119 -8.47 1.84 -5.97
CA LYS A 119 -8.77 3.15 -6.56
C LYS A 119 -8.12 4.28 -5.77
N GLY A 120 -7.52 5.26 -6.44
CA GLY A 120 -7.03 6.46 -5.76
C GLY A 120 -8.14 7.36 -5.22
N ASP A 121 -7.84 8.15 -4.18
CA ASP A 121 -8.76 9.18 -3.70
C ASP A 121 -9.02 10.23 -4.79
N GLY A 122 -10.27 10.69 -4.87
CA GLY A 122 -10.73 11.60 -5.94
C GLY A 122 -10.91 10.97 -7.33
N VAL A 123 -10.61 9.68 -7.50
CA VAL A 123 -10.85 8.97 -8.77
C VAL A 123 -12.30 8.50 -8.87
N SER A 124 -12.95 8.74 -10.01
CA SER A 124 -14.30 8.23 -10.30
C SER A 124 -14.31 6.71 -10.39
N ASP A 125 -15.39 6.09 -9.92
CA ASP A 125 -15.61 4.65 -10.05
C ASP A 125 -15.55 4.17 -11.50
N GLU A 126 -15.96 5.00 -12.46
CA GLU A 126 -15.93 4.64 -13.89
C GLU A 126 -14.50 4.40 -14.38
N PHE A 127 -13.56 5.27 -13.99
CA PHE A 127 -12.15 5.10 -14.34
C PHE A 127 -11.54 3.87 -13.67
N TRP A 128 -11.91 3.59 -12.42
CA TRP A 128 -11.42 2.41 -11.71
C TRP A 128 -11.94 1.10 -12.32
N VAL A 129 -13.24 1.03 -12.62
CA VAL A 129 -13.83 -0.14 -13.26
C VAL A 129 -13.28 -0.34 -14.67
N ALA A 130 -13.15 0.71 -15.47
CA ALA A 130 -12.55 0.60 -16.80
C ALA A 130 -11.09 0.15 -16.71
N TYR A 131 -10.32 0.75 -15.80
CA TYR A 131 -8.91 0.40 -15.62
C TYR A 131 -8.73 -1.05 -15.17
N THR A 132 -9.61 -1.56 -14.31
CA THR A 132 -9.55 -2.95 -13.86
C THR A 132 -10.05 -3.92 -14.93
N LYS A 133 -11.11 -3.60 -15.67
CA LYS A 133 -11.58 -4.40 -16.82
C LYS A 133 -10.62 -4.40 -18.01
N GLU A 134 -9.93 -3.31 -18.29
CA GLU A 134 -8.99 -3.20 -19.42
C GLU A 134 -7.61 -3.73 -19.04
N SER A 135 -7.04 -3.28 -17.91
CA SER A 135 -5.71 -3.71 -17.47
C SER A 135 -5.68 -5.16 -16.99
N TYR A 136 -6.84 -5.68 -16.58
CA TYR A 136 -6.98 -7.05 -16.12
C TYR A 136 -8.10 -7.80 -16.85
N LYS A 137 -8.32 -7.51 -18.14
CA LYS A 137 -9.39 -8.12 -18.96
C LYS A 137 -9.50 -9.65 -18.84
N TYR A 138 -8.35 -10.33 -18.80
CA TYR A 138 -8.26 -11.79 -18.65
C TYR A 138 -8.89 -12.32 -17.34
N PHE A 139 -9.01 -11.47 -16.33
CA PHE A 139 -9.55 -11.79 -15.01
C PHE A 139 -11.07 -11.57 -14.93
N TRP A 140 -11.63 -10.66 -15.73
CA TRP A 140 -13.07 -10.34 -15.72
C TRP A 140 -13.90 -11.17 -16.72
N ASP A 141 -13.29 -11.58 -17.84
CA ASP A 141 -14.00 -12.24 -18.95
C ASP A 141 -14.59 -13.62 -18.59
N LYS A 142 -14.21 -14.25 -17.47
CA LYS A 142 -14.76 -15.57 -17.07
C LYS A 142 -16.05 -15.54 -16.25
N LYS A 143 -16.56 -14.36 -15.83
CA LYS A 143 -17.85 -14.26 -15.10
C LYS A 143 -19.02 -13.90 -16.02
N TYR A 144 -18.78 -13.55 -17.29
CA TYR A 144 -19.80 -13.12 -18.26
C TYR A 144 -19.76 -13.86 -19.63
N GLY A 145 -19.02 -14.95 -19.74
CA GLY A 145 -19.02 -15.80 -20.93
C GLY A 145 -20.11 -16.88 -20.86
N ASN A 146 -21.26 -16.60 -21.50
CA ASN A 146 -22.04 -17.64 -22.17
C ASN A 146 -21.24 -18.20 -23.36
#